data_AF-A0A958G6P3-F1
#
_entry.id   AF-A0A958G6P3-F1
#
_cell.length_a   1.000
_cell.length_b   1.000
_cell.length_c   1.000
_cell.angle_alpha   90.00
_cell.angle_beta   90.00
_cell.angle_gamma   90.00
#
_symmetry.space_group_name_H-M   'P 1'
#
loop_
_entity.id
_entity.type
_entity.pdbx_description
1 polymer ?
#
loop_
_entity_poly.entity_id
_entity_poly.type
_entity_poly.pdbx_seq_one_letter_code
_entity_poly.pdbx_strand_id
1 'polypeptide(L)' 'MHKQVPSAPEARKLVFQTVVLLLHLMIPLPGQQANLNFKHLTIENGLSQNAVYAILQDRRGFMWFGTKDGL' A
#
# COMPACT_ATOMS: atom_id res chain seq x y z
N MET A 1 -28.35 -24.21 38.73
CA MET A 1 -27.33 -23.19 38.39
C MET A 1 -28.05 -21.94 37.91
N HIS A 2 -28.15 -20.92 38.77
CA HIS A 2 -28.88 -19.68 38.50
C HIS A 2 -27.96 -18.74 37.72
N LYS A 3 -28.17 -18.56 36.41
CA LYS A 3 -27.48 -17.49 35.67
C LYS A 3 -28.09 -16.16 36.13
N GLN A 4 -27.26 -15.29 36.69
CA GLN A 4 -27.67 -13.99 37.19
C GLN A 4 -27.95 -13.08 35.98
N VAL A 5 -29.20 -12.61 35.86
CA VAL A 5 -29.59 -11.65 34.83
C VAL A 5 -28.93 -10.31 35.18
N PRO A 6 -28.23 -9.65 34.23
CA PRO A 6 -27.56 -8.39 34.52
C PRO A 6 -28.57 -7.32 34.96
N SER A 7 -28.18 -6.51 35.93
CA SER A 7 -29.01 -5.43 36.45
C SER A 7 -29.22 -4.34 35.38
N ALA A 8 -30.35 -3.64 35.39
CA ALA A 8 -30.67 -2.57 34.43
C ALA A 8 -29.54 -1.53 34.19
N PRO A 9 -28.76 -1.08 35.20
CA PRO A 9 -27.61 -0.19 34.96
C PRO A 9 -26.41 -0.89 34.30
N GLU A 10 -26.20 -2.19 34.49
CA GLU A 10 -25.13 -2.96 33.83
C GLU A 10 -25.44 -3.19 32.35
N ALA A 11 -26.70 -3.47 32.02
CA ALA A 11 -27.15 -3.63 30.64
C ALA A 11 -26.90 -2.35 29.80
N ARG A 12 -27.11 -1.16 30.38
CA ARG A 12 -26.83 0.14 29.71
C ARG A 12 -25.35 0.35 29.44
N LYS A 13 -24.48 -0.04 30.38
CA LYS A 13 -23.02 0.01 30.22
C LYS A 13 -22.56 -0.92 29.11
N LEU A 14 -23.11 -2.15 29.05
CA LEU A 14 -22.80 -3.12 28.01
C LEU A 14 -23.24 -2.62 26.63
N VAL A 15 -24.47 -2.11 26.50
CA VAL A 15 -24.96 -1.53 25.23
C VAL A 15 -24.06 -0.39 24.76
N PHE A 16 -23.73 0.54 25.66
CA PHE A 16 -22.83 1.64 25.33
C PHE A 16 -21.44 1.15 24.85
N GLN A 17 -20.83 0.20 25.56
CA GLN A 17 -19.55 -0.39 25.17
C GLN A 17 -19.62 -1.08 23.80
N THR A 18 -20.70 -1.83 23.53
CA THR A 18 -20.88 -2.48 22.22
C THR A 18 -21.04 -1.46 21.09
N VAL A 19 -21.77 -0.37 21.32
CA VAL A 19 -21.92 0.71 20.33
C VAL A 19 -20.57 1.39 20.06
N VAL A 20 -19.80 1.70 21.09
CA VAL A 20 -18.45 2.29 20.93
C VAL A 20 -17.53 1.37 20.14
N LEU A 21 -17.58 0.07 20.39
CA LEU A 21 -16.76 -0.93 19.68
C LEU A 21 -17.18 -1.07 18.20
N LEU A 22 -18.49 -1.07 17.92
CA LEU A 22 -19.01 -1.08 16.55
C LEU A 22 -18.64 0.20 15.79
N LEU A 23 -18.65 1.35 16.44
CA LEU A 23 -18.24 2.63 15.84
C LEU A 23 -16.74 2.64 15.46
N HIS A 24 -15.87 2.04 16.27
CA HIS A 24 -14.44 1.92 15.95
C HIS A 24 -14.16 1.00 14.77
N LEU A 25 -14.99 -0.03 14.56
CA LEU A 25 -14.84 -0.99 13.46
C LEU A 25 -15.17 -0.36 12.09
N MET A 26 -15.90 0.75 12.05
CA MET A 26 -16.32 1.44 10.83
C MET A 26 -15.28 2.46 10.31
N ILE A 27 -14.15 2.63 11.01
CA ILE A 27 -13.08 3.53 10.56
C ILE A 27 -12.38 2.89 9.35
N PRO A 28 -12.47 3.46 8.14
CA PRO A 28 -11.73 2.93 7.00
C PRO A 28 -10.23 3.04 7.28
N LEU A 29 -9.51 1.93 7.15
CA LEU A 29 -8.06 1.94 7.16
C LEU A 29 -7.61 2.68 5.90
N PRO A 30 -6.77 3.73 5.99
CA PRO A 30 -6.21 4.34 4.81
C PRO A 30 -5.39 3.26 4.08
N GLY A 31 -5.87 2.87 2.89
CA GLY A 31 -5.07 2.06 1.98
C GLY A 31 -3.83 2.84 1.59
N GLN A 32 -2.68 2.18 1.52
CA GLN A 32 -1.46 2.84 1.05
C GLN A 32 -1.64 3.24 -0.41
N GLN A 33 -1.83 4.54 -0.66
CA GLN A 33 -1.79 5.08 -2.01
C GLN A 33 -0.35 4.96 -2.51
N ALA A 34 -0.11 4.09 -3.50
CA ALA A 34 1.19 3.99 -4.13
C ALA A 34 1.47 5.30 -4.89
N ASN A 35 2.25 6.19 -4.28
CA ASN A 35 2.71 7.39 -4.95
C ASN A 35 3.89 7.00 -5.85
N LEU A 36 3.59 6.69 -7.10
CA LEU A 36 4.58 6.26 -8.07
C LEU A 36 5.36 7.49 -8.55
N ASN A 37 6.63 7.59 -8.14
CA ASN A 37 7.55 8.59 -8.65
C ASN A 37 8.37 7.98 -9.79
N PHE A 38 8.22 8.51 -10.99
CA PHE A 38 8.98 8.08 -12.17
C PHE A 38 10.11 9.06 -12.45
N LYS A 39 11.32 8.53 -12.60
CA LYS A 39 12.45 9.27 -13.15
C LYS A 39 12.47 9.11 -14.67
N HIS A 40 12.54 10.21 -15.40
CA HIS A 40 12.76 10.17 -16.84
C HIS A 40 14.25 10.03 -17.14
N LEU A 41 14.57 9.06 -18.00
CA LEU A 41 15.89 8.88 -18.58
C LEU A 41 15.79 9.14 -20.08
N THR A 42 16.62 10.05 -20.56
CA THR A 42 16.68 10.52 -21.95
C THR A 42 18.11 10.44 -22.47
N ILE A 43 18.31 10.81 -23.73
CA ILE A 43 19.65 10.92 -24.32
C ILE A 43 20.54 11.89 -23.52
N GLU A 44 19.98 12.97 -22.98
CA GLU A 44 20.71 13.94 -22.13
C GLU A 44 21.21 13.34 -20.81
N ASN A 45 20.63 12.22 -20.38
CA ASN A 45 21.03 11.49 -19.19
C ASN A 45 22.02 10.36 -19.49
N GLY A 46 22.44 10.21 -20.76
CA GLY A 46 23.40 9.18 -21.20
C GLY A 46 22.75 7.94 -21.83
N LEU A 47 21.43 7.94 -22.07
CA LEU A 47 20.80 6.87 -22.85
C LEU A 47 21.24 6.98 -24.32
N SER A 48 21.55 5.86 -24.96
CA SER A 48 22.03 5.87 -26.35
C SER A 48 20.97 6.34 -27.36
N GLN A 49 19.69 6.04 -27.12
CA GLN A 49 18.56 6.50 -27.93
C GLN A 49 17.23 6.41 -27.12
N ASN A 50 16.24 7.27 -27.41
CA ASN A 50 15.02 7.43 -26.59
C ASN A 50 14.06 6.21 -26.53
N ALA A 51 14.16 5.28 -27.47
CA ALA A 51 13.37 4.07 -27.56
C ALA A 51 14.18 2.87 -27.02
N VAL A 52 13.68 2.31 -25.91
CA VAL A 52 14.23 1.10 -25.29
C VAL A 52 13.42 -0.11 -25.75
N TYR A 53 14.11 -1.13 -26.26
CA TYR A 53 13.52 -2.39 -26.73
C TYR A 53 13.71 -3.54 -25.75
N ALA A 54 14.75 -3.48 -24.92
CA ALA A 54 15.06 -4.52 -23.93
C ALA A 54 15.59 -3.91 -22.63
N ILE A 55 15.23 -4.52 -21.50
CA ILE A 55 15.70 -4.15 -20.16
C ILE A 55 16.16 -5.42 -19.46
N LEU A 56 17.37 -5.41 -18.90
CA LEU A 56 17.94 -6.53 -18.14
C LEU A 56 18.66 -6.03 -16.89
N GLN A 57 18.60 -6.79 -15.80
CA GLN A 57 19.48 -6.58 -14.65
C GLN A 57 20.51 -7.71 -14.57
N ASP A 58 21.79 -7.37 -14.39
CA ASP A 58 22.83 -8.38 -14.20
C ASP A 58 22.93 -8.86 -12.73
N ARG A 59 23.78 -9.87 -12.50
CA ARG A 59 24.00 -10.45 -11.17
C ARG A 59 24.65 -9.49 -10.16
N ARG A 60 25.22 -8.38 -10.62
CA ARG A 60 25.84 -7.35 -9.77
C ARG A 60 24.87 -6.21 -9.48
N GLY A 61 23.67 -6.24 -10.06
CA GLY A 61 22.61 -5.26 -9.86
C GLY A 61 22.59 -4.12 -10.87
N PHE A 62 23.46 -4.11 -11.89
CA PHE A 62 23.42 -3.09 -12.93
C PHE A 62 22.26 -3.31 -13.89
N MET A 63 21.63 -2.21 -14.31
CA MET A 63 20.55 -2.19 -15.29
C MET A 63 21.14 -1.92 -16.69
N TRP A 64 20.72 -2.71 -17.66
CA TRP A 64 21.10 -2.66 -19.07
C TRP A 64 19.88 -2.33 -19.92
N PHE A 65 20.04 -1.43 -20.89
CA PHE A 65 18.93 -0.86 -21.66
C PHE A 65 19.25 -0.94 -23.16
N GLY A 66 18.79 -2.01 -23.81
CA GLY A 66 18.98 -2.18 -25.25
C GLY A 66 18.13 -1.19 -26.05
N THR A 67 18.78 -0.28 -26.76
CA THR A 67 18.18 0.67 -27.69
C THR A 67 18.47 0.26 -29.14
N LYS A 68 17.94 1.00 -30.11
CA LYS A 68 18.26 0.75 -31.54
C LYS A 68 19.74 0.97 -31.87
N ASP A 69 20.38 1.89 -31.16
CA ASP A 69 21.74 2.36 -31.46
C ASP A 69 22.80 1.79 -30.49
N GLY A 70 22.42 0.94 -29.54
CA GLY A 70 23.37 0.28 -28.63
C GLY A 70 22.75 -0.46 -27.43
N LEU A 71 23.60 -1.08 -26.60
CA LEU A 71 23.27 -1.83 -25.37
C LEU A 71 23.21 -0.94 -24.11
#